data_AF-A0A970UIP1-F1
#
_entry.id   AF-A0A970UIP1-F1
#
_cell.length_a   1.000
_cell.length_b   1.000
_cell.length_c   1.000
_cell.angle_alpha   90.00
_cell.angle_beta   90.00
_cell.angle_gamma   90.00
#
_symmetry.space_group_name_H-M   'P 1'
#
loop_
_entity.id
_entity.type
_entity.pdbx_description
1 polymer ?
#
loop_
_entity_poly.entity_id
_entity_poly.type
_entity_poly.pdbx_seq_one_letter_code
_entity_poly.pdbx_strand_id
1 'polypeptide(L)'
;MNTRQENSRPIIATVICVVCMIAIIVLAATLIRANGTRNFVIIAAVVVAIVVIWNIWSKKRVVSDTKKPSASTSTITENPIIEVPSQVTTPAFPAETLKETTKAAHKSKDKPKNSTGTVCLIGGHYYCLDHHERSIHIDAGKKFPPCRGAEKPHSAIWSMDKPTGVKPIEIEIEGMRTGSICIESGQYFCKDHPNRVINMMQDKRFPPCQGEGKGHSALWVLQKE
;
A
#
# COMPACT_ATOMS: atom_id res chain seq x y z
N MET A 1 9.14 33.59 -39.84
CA MET A 1 7.73 33.17 -40.06
C MET A 1 7.45 31.99 -39.14
N ASN A 2 6.52 32.16 -38.20
CA ASN A 2 6.18 31.21 -37.14
C ASN A 2 5.18 30.16 -37.62
N THR A 3 5.48 28.87 -37.48
CA THR A 3 4.56 27.75 -37.71
C THR A 3 4.46 26.87 -36.46
N ARG A 4 3.79 27.37 -35.41
CA ARG A 4 3.54 26.61 -34.18
C ARG A 4 2.11 26.81 -33.67
N GLN A 5 1.11 26.40 -34.45
CA GLN A 5 -0.30 26.49 -34.02
C GLN A 5 -1.24 25.48 -34.71
N GLU A 6 -0.99 24.15 -34.61
CA GLU A 6 -1.91 23.18 -35.25
C GLU A 6 -2.41 21.99 -34.41
N ASN A 7 -2.06 21.83 -33.12
CA ASN A 7 -2.54 20.69 -32.32
C ASN A 7 -3.59 20.99 -31.24
N SER A 8 -4.02 22.24 -31.05
CA SER A 8 -4.97 22.60 -29.98
C SER A 8 -6.45 22.61 -30.41
N ARG A 9 -6.73 22.60 -31.72
CA ARG A 9 -8.09 22.69 -32.27
C ARG A 9 -8.98 21.45 -32.02
N PRO A 10 -8.50 20.20 -32.06
CA PRO A 10 -9.39 19.03 -31.86
C PRO A 10 -9.80 18.86 -30.38
N ILE A 11 -8.98 19.32 -29.44
CA ILE A 11 -9.28 19.24 -28.00
C ILE A 11 -10.37 20.26 -27.63
N ILE A 12 -10.30 21.47 -28.19
CA ILE A 12 -11.32 22.50 -27.92
C ILE A 12 -12.67 22.09 -28.51
N ALA A 13 -12.69 21.55 -29.74
CA ALA A 13 -13.92 21.08 -30.37
C ALA A 13 -14.58 19.92 -29.59
N THR A 14 -13.78 18.96 -29.09
CA THR A 14 -14.30 17.85 -28.27
C THR A 14 -14.83 18.32 -26.93
N VAL A 15 -14.15 19.26 -26.26
CA VAL A 15 -14.64 19.86 -25.02
C VAL A 15 -15.96 20.61 -25.25
N ILE A 16 -16.05 21.41 -26.33
CA ILE A 16 -17.28 22.13 -26.69
C ILE A 16 -18.43 21.15 -26.96
N CYS A 17 -18.21 20.07 -27.71
CA CYS A 17 -19.23 19.05 -27.96
C CYS A 17 -19.71 18.39 -26.65
N VAL A 18 -18.82 18.08 -25.71
CA VAL A 18 -19.20 17.50 -24.41
C VAL A 18 -20.04 18.48 -23.59
N VAL A 19 -19.64 19.75 -23.54
CA VAL A 19 -20.40 20.80 -22.84
C VAL A 19 -21.79 20.97 -23.46
N CYS A 20 -21.90 20.99 -24.78
CA CYS A 20 -23.19 21.06 -25.48
C CYS A 20 -24.09 19.85 -25.19
N MET A 21 -23.53 18.63 -25.17
CA MET A 21 -24.28 17.42 -24.84
C MET A 21 -24.83 17.46 -23.41
N ILE A 22 -24.02 17.90 -22.44
CA ILE A 22 -24.46 18.05 -21.05
C ILE A 22 -25.57 19.10 -20.95
N ALA A 23 -25.44 20.24 -21.65
CA ALA A 23 -26.45 21.29 -21.64
C ALA A 23 -27.80 20.80 -22.21
N ILE A 24 -27.78 20.05 -23.32
CA ILE A 24 -28.99 19.47 -23.93
C ILE A 24 -29.66 18.47 -22.98
N ILE A 25 -28.88 17.64 -22.30
CA ILE A 25 -29.38 16.66 -21.34
C ILE A 25 -30.03 17.36 -20.13
N VAL A 26 -29.41 18.41 -19.61
CA VAL A 26 -29.98 19.21 -18.50
C VAL A 26 -31.28 19.88 -18.95
N LEU A 27 -31.33 20.41 -20.18
CA LEU A 27 -32.55 21.00 -20.76
C LEU A 27 -33.67 19.96 -20.92
N ALA A 28 -33.33 18.75 -21.37
CA ALA A 28 -34.29 17.66 -21.49
C ALA A 28 -34.83 17.21 -20.11
N ALA A 29 -33.96 17.17 -19.09
CA ALA A 29 -34.35 16.82 -17.73
C ALA A 29 -35.25 17.87 -17.05
N THR A 30 -35.11 19.16 -17.39
CA THR A 30 -35.99 20.21 -16.86
C THR A 30 -37.35 20.27 -17.55
N LEU A 31 -37.44 19.83 -18.81
CA LEU A 31 -38.71 19.75 -19.55
C LEU A 31 -39.58 18.55 -19.14
N ILE A 32 -38.99 17.51 -18.55
CA ILE A 32 -39.74 16.33 -18.07
C ILE A 32 -40.31 16.62 -16.67
N ARG A 33 -41.62 16.91 -16.63
CA ARG A 33 -42.35 17.31 -15.40
C ARG A 33 -42.60 16.16 -14.41
N ALA A 34 -42.38 14.92 -14.81
CA ALA A 34 -42.56 13.74 -13.96
C ALA A 34 -41.30 13.49 -13.11
N ASN A 35 -41.42 13.70 -11.81
CA ASN A 35 -40.31 13.64 -10.86
C ASN A 35 -39.59 12.27 -10.81
N GLY A 36 -40.31 11.19 -11.13
CA GLY A 36 -39.74 9.85 -11.22
C GLY A 36 -38.77 9.71 -12.39
N THR A 37 -39.22 10.01 -13.60
CA THR A 37 -38.42 9.88 -14.83
C THR A 37 -37.27 10.89 -14.89
N ARG A 38 -37.43 12.08 -14.30
CA ARG A 38 -36.34 13.07 -14.21
C ARG A 38 -35.10 12.52 -13.49
N ASN A 39 -35.28 11.84 -12.36
CA ASN A 39 -34.14 11.29 -11.60
C ASN A 39 -33.46 10.15 -12.37
N PHE A 40 -34.24 9.28 -13.03
CA PHE A 40 -33.67 8.21 -13.88
C PHE A 40 -32.88 8.78 -15.06
N VAL A 41 -33.36 9.83 -15.72
CA VAL A 41 -32.66 10.48 -16.84
C VAL A 41 -31.35 11.14 -16.36
N ILE A 42 -31.35 11.79 -15.19
CA ILE A 42 -30.15 12.37 -14.61
C ILE A 42 -29.12 11.29 -14.28
N ILE A 43 -29.54 10.19 -13.64
CA ILE A 43 -28.63 9.08 -13.29
C ILE A 43 -28.05 8.45 -14.56
N ALA A 44 -28.87 8.17 -15.56
CA ALA A 44 -28.42 7.63 -16.84
C ALA A 44 -27.39 8.55 -17.52
N ALA A 45 -27.62 9.86 -17.49
CA ALA A 45 -26.70 10.85 -18.04
C ALA A 45 -25.35 10.88 -17.30
N VAL A 46 -25.36 10.81 -15.98
CA VAL A 46 -24.14 10.77 -15.16
C VAL A 46 -23.32 9.53 -15.49
N VAL A 47 -23.96 8.37 -15.66
CA VAL A 47 -23.29 7.12 -16.06
C VAL A 47 -22.61 7.28 -17.43
N VAL A 48 -23.30 7.86 -18.41
CA VAL A 48 -22.72 8.11 -19.75
C VAL A 48 -21.51 9.06 -19.65
N ALA A 49 -21.60 10.12 -18.85
CA ALA A 49 -20.49 11.05 -18.64
C ALA A 49 -19.27 10.35 -18.02
N ILE A 50 -19.47 9.48 -17.02
CA ILE A 50 -18.40 8.69 -16.40
C ILE A 50 -17.72 7.79 -17.42
N VAL A 51 -18.48 7.09 -18.27
CA VAL A 51 -17.93 6.22 -19.33
C VAL A 51 -17.11 7.02 -20.35
N VAL A 52 -17.60 8.19 -20.75
CA VAL A 52 -16.87 9.08 -21.68
C VAL A 52 -15.57 9.59 -21.04
N ILE A 53 -15.62 10.04 -19.78
CA ILE A 53 -14.43 10.49 -19.04
C ILE A 53 -13.42 9.35 -18.93
N TRP A 54 -13.88 8.14 -18.58
CA TRP A 54 -13.03 6.96 -18.48
C TRP A 54 -12.35 6.63 -19.82
N ASN A 55 -13.08 6.71 -20.93
CA ASN A 55 -12.56 6.43 -22.27
C ASN A 55 -11.56 7.50 -22.74
N ILE A 56 -11.78 8.77 -22.39
CA ILE A 56 -10.82 9.84 -22.68
C ILE A 56 -9.54 9.66 -21.85
N TRP A 57 -9.66 9.28 -20.58
CA TRP A 57 -8.53 9.07 -19.68
C TRP A 57 -7.74 7.80 -20.02
N SER A 58 -8.41 6.72 -20.46
CA SER A 58 -7.73 5.51 -20.93
C SER A 58 -6.90 5.79 -22.19
N LYS A 59 -7.43 6.60 -23.13
CA LYS A 59 -6.70 6.98 -24.35
C LYS A 59 -5.46 7.85 -24.08
N LYS A 60 -5.51 8.72 -23.06
CA LYS A 60 -4.35 9.54 -22.66
C LYS A 60 -3.20 8.72 -22.09
N ARG A 61 -3.46 7.57 -21.45
CA ARG A 61 -2.40 6.70 -20.90
C ARG A 61 -1.54 6.02 -21.97
N VAL A 62 -2.02 5.89 -23.22
CA VAL A 62 -1.28 5.23 -24.31
C VAL A 62 -0.29 6.17 -25.02
N VAL A 63 -0.45 7.50 -24.87
CA VAL A 63 0.35 8.49 -25.62
C VAL A 63 1.51 9.07 -24.79
N SER A 64 1.57 8.77 -23.48
CA SER A 64 2.56 9.36 -22.57
C SER A 64 3.91 8.61 -22.51
N ASP A 65 4.04 7.42 -23.10
CA ASP A 65 5.28 6.61 -22.99
C ASP A 65 6.23 6.69 -24.18
N THR A 66 5.97 7.54 -25.18
CA THR A 66 6.91 7.74 -26.30
C THR A 66 7.54 9.12 -26.29
N LYS A 67 8.40 9.38 -25.30
CA LYS A 67 9.50 10.35 -25.48
C LYS A 67 10.66 10.14 -24.51
N LYS A 68 11.69 9.41 -24.96
CA LYS A 68 13.08 9.81 -24.67
C LYS A 68 14.00 9.47 -25.86
N PRO A 69 14.71 10.46 -26.42
CA PRO A 69 15.84 10.23 -27.30
C PRO A 69 17.09 9.97 -26.46
N SER A 70 17.92 9.02 -26.86
CA SER A 70 19.26 9.32 -27.37
C SER A 70 20.04 8.02 -27.54
N ALA A 71 20.50 7.81 -28.76
CA ALA A 71 21.66 6.98 -29.04
C ALA A 71 22.87 7.50 -28.25
N SER A 72 23.77 6.57 -27.89
CA SER A 72 25.22 6.72 -28.08
C SER A 72 25.90 5.37 -27.86
N THR A 73 26.33 4.82 -28.98
CA THR A 73 27.27 3.70 -29.15
C THR A 73 28.70 4.19 -28.92
N SER A 74 29.48 3.47 -28.12
CA SER A 74 30.93 3.26 -28.30
C SER A 74 31.39 2.15 -27.33
N THR A 75 31.77 0.98 -27.83
CA THR A 75 33.11 0.55 -28.28
C THR A 75 33.99 0.05 -27.13
N ILE A 76 34.10 -1.28 -27.06
CA ILE A 76 35.31 -2.12 -26.87
C ILE A 76 36.44 -1.52 -26.03
N THR A 77 36.81 -2.16 -24.91
CA THR A 77 38.22 -2.49 -24.60
C THR A 77 38.29 -3.71 -23.67
N GLU A 78 39.22 -4.56 -24.06
CA GLU A 78 39.66 -5.88 -23.62
C GLU A 78 40.35 -5.90 -22.23
N ASN A 79 40.29 -7.08 -21.60
CA ASN A 79 40.95 -7.63 -20.38
C ASN A 79 42.40 -7.12 -20.05
N PRO A 80 42.99 -7.35 -18.83
CA PRO A 80 43.01 -8.65 -18.14
C PRO A 80 43.11 -8.71 -16.59
N ILE A 81 42.88 -9.96 -16.14
CA ILE A 81 43.24 -10.68 -14.91
C ILE A 81 44.48 -10.16 -14.16
N ILE A 82 44.34 -9.95 -12.83
CA ILE A 82 45.43 -10.14 -11.84
C ILE A 82 44.83 -10.76 -10.55
N GLU A 83 45.24 -11.99 -10.26
CA GLU A 83 45.22 -12.62 -8.94
C GLU A 83 46.28 -11.97 -8.02
N VAL A 84 46.09 -12.00 -6.70
CA VAL A 84 47.05 -12.49 -5.67
C VAL A 84 46.58 -12.11 -4.24
N PRO A 85 46.94 -12.89 -3.19
CA PRO A 85 46.23 -13.02 -1.92
C PRO A 85 46.98 -12.41 -0.70
N SER A 86 46.30 -12.25 0.44
CA SER A 86 46.82 -12.29 1.83
C SER A 86 45.72 -11.76 2.77
N GLN A 87 45.15 -12.55 3.70
CA GLN A 87 45.65 -12.93 5.03
C GLN A 87 45.95 -11.76 5.99
N VAL A 88 45.71 -12.05 7.29
CA VAL A 88 46.06 -11.30 8.52
C VAL A 88 44.90 -10.48 9.10
N THR A 89 44.49 -10.51 10.38
CA THR A 89 44.75 -11.35 11.57
C THR A 89 43.77 -10.88 12.66
N THR A 90 43.29 -11.83 13.48
CA THR A 90 42.54 -11.65 14.73
C THR A 90 43.43 -11.10 15.86
N PRO A 91 42.90 -10.33 16.82
CA PRO A 91 42.79 -10.83 18.21
C PRO A 91 41.44 -10.40 18.85
N ALA A 92 40.62 -11.27 19.42
CA ALA A 92 40.77 -12.02 20.68
C ALA A 92 41.08 -11.13 21.89
N PHE A 93 40.05 -10.72 22.64
CA PHE A 93 40.12 -10.35 24.06
C PHE A 93 38.89 -10.93 24.80
N PRO A 94 39.03 -11.25 26.10
CA PRO A 94 38.38 -12.40 26.71
C PRO A 94 37.09 -12.09 27.47
N ALA A 95 36.35 -13.17 27.70
CA ALA A 95 35.25 -13.28 28.62
C ALA A 95 35.70 -13.04 30.07
N GLU A 96 34.89 -12.29 30.83
CA GLU A 96 34.85 -12.41 32.28
C GLU A 96 33.40 -12.63 32.73
N THR A 97 33.27 -13.72 33.48
CA THR A 97 32.04 -14.29 34.04
C THR A 97 31.93 -13.85 35.50
N LEU A 98 30.81 -13.30 35.94
CA LEU A 98 30.39 -13.50 37.33
C LEU A 98 28.87 -13.45 37.55
N LYS A 99 28.31 -14.65 37.65
CA LYS A 99 27.36 -15.16 38.67
C LYS A 99 26.03 -14.44 38.88
N GLU A 100 25.05 -15.05 38.22
CA GLU A 100 23.76 -15.52 38.72
C GLU A 100 23.60 -15.59 40.27
N THR A 101 22.54 -14.95 40.77
CA THR A 101 21.72 -15.49 41.86
C THR A 101 20.26 -15.24 41.53
N THR A 102 19.58 -16.32 41.17
CA THR A 102 18.13 -16.51 41.06
C THR A 102 17.49 -16.38 42.47
N LYS A 103 16.22 -16.04 42.74
CA LYS A 103 14.93 -16.25 42.06
C LYS A 103 13.84 -15.52 42.88
N ALA A 104 12.99 -14.70 42.25
CA ALA A 104 11.55 -14.59 42.56
C ALA A 104 10.83 -13.69 41.52
N ALA A 105 10.29 -14.33 40.48
CA ALA A 105 9.09 -13.96 39.71
C ALA A 105 9.05 -12.61 38.95
N HIS A 106 9.71 -12.58 37.79
CA HIS A 106 9.15 -12.27 36.47
C HIS A 106 7.88 -11.38 36.35
N LYS A 107 8.07 -10.09 36.04
CA LYS A 107 7.41 -9.37 34.91
C LYS A 107 7.85 -7.89 34.89
N SER A 108 8.86 -7.55 34.12
CA SER A 108 9.05 -6.15 33.67
C SER A 108 9.32 -6.15 32.16
N LYS A 109 8.30 -6.56 31.40
CA LYS A 109 8.13 -6.04 30.04
C LYS A 109 7.48 -4.68 30.20
N ASP A 110 8.09 -3.65 29.65
CA ASP A 110 7.63 -2.26 29.69
C ASP A 110 6.11 -2.18 29.61
N LYS A 111 5.48 -1.84 30.74
CA LYS A 111 4.03 -1.75 30.79
C LYS A 111 3.63 -0.56 29.92
N PRO A 112 2.72 -0.73 28.95
CA PRO A 112 2.36 0.36 28.06
C PRO A 112 1.79 1.53 28.86
N LYS A 113 2.21 2.75 28.50
CA LYS A 113 1.94 4.00 29.24
C LYS A 113 0.44 4.33 29.38
N ASN A 114 -0.41 3.66 28.59
CA ASN A 114 -1.86 3.80 28.50
C ASN A 114 -2.63 2.55 28.99
N SER A 115 -2.03 1.79 29.91
CA SER A 115 -2.69 0.63 30.52
C SER A 115 -3.51 1.02 31.75
N THR A 116 -4.50 0.19 32.10
CA THR A 116 -5.31 0.37 33.31
C THR A 116 -4.43 0.62 34.56
N GLY A 117 -4.73 1.71 35.27
CA GLY A 117 -4.02 2.14 36.48
C GLY A 117 -2.84 3.09 36.24
N THR A 118 -2.38 3.31 35.00
CA THR A 118 -1.38 4.34 34.70
C THR A 118 -2.03 5.72 34.64
N VAL A 119 -1.24 6.77 34.88
CA VAL A 119 -1.68 8.16 34.81
C VAL A 119 -1.67 8.63 33.36
N CYS A 120 -2.76 9.21 32.91
CA CYS A 120 -2.91 9.82 31.60
C CYS A 120 -2.04 11.09 31.51
N LEU A 121 -1.15 11.15 30.51
CA LEU A 121 -0.29 12.32 30.29
C LEU A 121 -0.99 13.41 29.47
N ILE A 122 -1.90 13.03 28.57
CA ILE A 122 -2.57 13.92 27.62
C ILE A 122 -4.07 13.64 27.69
N GLY A 123 -4.86 14.60 28.16
CA GLY A 123 -6.31 14.44 28.23
C GLY A 123 -6.93 14.29 26.84
N GLY A 124 -7.99 13.50 26.75
CA GLY A 124 -8.70 13.28 25.49
C GLY A 124 -9.65 12.10 25.50
N HIS A 125 -10.11 11.75 24.30
CA HIS A 125 -11.00 10.63 24.07
C HIS A 125 -10.19 9.39 23.69
N TYR A 126 -10.35 8.31 24.44
CA TYR A 126 -9.62 7.06 24.27
C TYR A 126 -10.58 5.89 24.02
N TYR A 127 -10.10 4.89 23.29
CA TYR A 127 -10.83 3.70 22.87
C TYR A 127 -10.14 2.47 23.45
N CYS A 128 -10.93 1.50 23.88
CA CYS A 128 -10.42 0.22 24.36
C CYS A 128 -9.96 -0.63 23.15
N LEU A 129 -8.72 -1.12 23.17
CA LEU A 129 -8.20 -1.98 22.09
C LEU A 129 -8.94 -3.32 21.98
N ASP A 130 -9.45 -3.85 23.09
CA ASP A 130 -10.18 -5.13 23.10
C ASP A 130 -11.67 -4.95 22.74
N HIS A 131 -12.22 -3.73 22.92
CA HIS A 131 -13.64 -3.42 22.72
C HIS A 131 -13.77 -2.13 21.92
N HIS A 132 -13.80 -2.25 20.59
CA HIS A 132 -13.75 -1.12 19.64
C HIS A 132 -14.91 -0.13 19.78
N GLU A 133 -16.03 -0.58 20.34
CA GLU A 133 -17.23 0.20 20.63
C GLU A 133 -17.15 0.97 21.95
N ARG A 134 -16.16 0.68 22.81
CA ARG A 134 -16.00 1.32 24.11
C ARG A 134 -14.99 2.46 24.03
N SER A 135 -15.42 3.62 24.48
CA SER A 135 -14.57 4.78 24.66
C SER A 135 -14.79 5.45 26.01
N ILE A 136 -13.78 6.22 26.43
CA ILE A 136 -13.81 7.06 27.62
C ILE A 136 -13.19 8.42 27.29
N HIS A 137 -13.69 9.47 27.92
CA HIS A 137 -12.98 10.75 28.01
C HIS A 137 -12.21 10.78 29.34
N ILE A 138 -10.92 11.10 29.30
CA ILE A 138 -10.08 11.21 30.49
C ILE A 138 -9.28 12.51 30.47
N ASP A 139 -9.20 13.20 31.61
CA ASP A 139 -8.38 14.40 31.75
C ASP A 139 -6.93 14.05 32.06
N ALA A 140 -5.99 14.93 31.67
CA ALA A 140 -4.59 14.79 32.02
C ALA A 140 -4.40 14.68 33.55
N GLY A 141 -3.55 13.76 34.00
CA GLY A 141 -3.31 13.49 35.42
C GLY A 141 -4.28 12.49 36.07
N LYS A 142 -5.35 12.05 35.38
CA LYS A 142 -6.24 10.99 35.89
C LYS A 142 -5.73 9.59 35.51
N LYS A 143 -6.09 8.57 36.30
CA LYS A 143 -5.71 7.17 36.02
C LYS A 143 -6.67 6.51 35.05
N PHE A 144 -6.15 5.69 34.13
CA PHE A 144 -6.99 4.92 33.22
C PHE A 144 -7.84 3.88 33.99
N PRO A 145 -9.17 3.87 33.81
CA PRO A 145 -10.05 2.90 34.46
C PRO A 145 -9.95 1.51 33.80
N PRO A 146 -10.35 0.44 34.51
CA PRO A 146 -10.57 -0.86 33.90
C PRO A 146 -11.73 -0.80 32.90
N CYS A 147 -11.65 -1.57 31.82
CA CYS A 147 -12.76 -1.67 30.87
C CYS A 147 -13.82 -2.61 31.42
N ARG A 148 -15.07 -2.14 31.52
CA ARG A 148 -16.25 -2.92 31.90
C ARG A 148 -16.99 -3.39 30.65
N GLY A 149 -16.37 -4.32 29.91
CA GLY A 149 -17.00 -5.00 28.78
C GLY A 149 -18.25 -5.79 29.22
N ALA A 150 -19.00 -6.32 28.25
CA ALA A 150 -20.24 -7.05 28.53
C ALA A 150 -20.04 -8.31 29.40
N GLU A 151 -18.87 -8.95 29.29
CA GLU A 151 -18.69 -10.29 29.87
C GLU A 151 -17.91 -10.33 31.19
N LYS A 152 -17.09 -9.31 31.52
CA LYS A 152 -16.44 -9.06 32.82
C LYS A 152 -15.50 -7.85 32.77
N PRO A 153 -15.23 -7.17 33.91
CA PRO A 153 -14.19 -6.14 33.97
C PRO A 153 -12.80 -6.74 33.75
N HIS A 154 -12.00 -6.10 32.89
CA HIS A 154 -10.62 -6.50 32.59
C HIS A 154 -9.69 -5.29 32.54
N SER A 155 -8.39 -5.53 32.64
CA SER A 155 -7.38 -4.52 32.38
C SER A 155 -7.32 -4.24 30.88
N ALA A 156 -7.64 -3.01 30.48
CA ALA A 156 -7.56 -2.57 29.10
C ALA A 156 -6.33 -1.71 28.84
N ILE A 157 -5.95 -1.69 27.56
CA ILE A 157 -5.04 -0.72 26.96
C ILE A 157 -5.90 0.25 26.14
N TRP A 158 -5.62 1.54 26.30
CA TRP A 158 -6.44 2.63 25.77
C TRP A 158 -5.70 3.40 24.67
N SER A 159 -6.26 3.50 23.46
CA SER A 159 -5.67 4.27 22.35
C SER A 159 -6.48 5.53 22.05
N MET A 160 -5.84 6.65 21.68
CA MET A 160 -6.56 7.85 21.22
C MET A 160 -7.13 7.65 19.80
N ASP A 161 -6.48 6.80 19.00
CA ASP A 161 -6.96 6.48 17.67
C ASP A 161 -8.19 5.60 17.80
N LYS A 162 -9.32 6.07 17.26
CA LYS A 162 -10.49 5.22 17.08
C LYS A 162 -10.03 4.05 16.23
N PRO A 163 -10.15 2.79 16.71
CA PRO A 163 -9.88 1.66 15.86
C PRO A 163 -10.99 1.67 14.81
N THR A 164 -10.72 2.33 13.69
CA THR A 164 -11.56 2.29 12.53
C THR A 164 -11.67 0.80 12.23
N GLY A 165 -12.90 0.27 12.25
CA GLY A 165 -13.20 -1.13 11.97
C GLY A 165 -12.90 -1.52 10.53
N VAL A 166 -11.85 -0.94 9.96
CA VAL A 166 -11.03 -1.53 8.93
C VAL A 166 -10.63 -2.89 9.51
N LYS A 167 -11.37 -3.93 9.11
CA LYS A 167 -10.82 -5.30 9.05
C LYS A 167 -9.35 -5.13 8.71
N PRO A 168 -8.40 -5.77 9.43
CA PRO A 168 -6.99 -5.67 9.09
C PRO A 168 -6.94 -5.74 7.58
N ILE A 169 -6.45 -4.66 6.95
CA ILE A 169 -6.21 -4.67 5.53
C ILE A 169 -5.27 -5.86 5.43
N GLU A 170 -5.81 -7.03 5.04
CA GLU A 170 -5.11 -7.88 4.12
C GLU A 170 -4.75 -6.88 3.05
N ILE A 171 -3.54 -6.33 3.19
CA ILE A 171 -2.83 -5.77 2.07
C ILE A 171 -2.92 -6.97 1.16
N GLU A 172 -3.83 -6.89 0.21
CA GLU A 172 -3.94 -7.89 -0.83
C GLU A 172 -2.58 -7.73 -1.49
N ILE A 173 -1.60 -8.49 -0.98
CA ILE A 173 -0.23 -8.37 -1.42
C ILE A 173 -0.36 -8.90 -2.82
N GLU A 174 -0.44 -7.97 -3.77
CA GLU A 174 -0.81 -8.23 -5.15
C GLU A 174 0.32 -9.07 -5.73
N GLY A 175 0.20 -10.37 -5.51
CA GLY A 175 1.22 -11.33 -5.84
C GLY A 175 1.26 -11.48 -7.34
N MET A 176 2.46 -11.49 -7.91
CA MET A 176 2.62 -11.68 -9.33
C MET A 176 2.58 -13.18 -9.63
N ARG A 177 1.77 -13.60 -10.60
CA ARG A 177 1.68 -15.01 -11.01
C ARG A 177 2.90 -15.43 -11.83
N THR A 178 3.24 -16.71 -11.79
CA THR A 178 4.20 -17.32 -12.74
C THR A 178 3.89 -16.91 -14.18
N GLY A 179 4.92 -16.49 -14.92
CA GLY A 179 4.82 -16.03 -16.29
C GLY A 179 4.49 -14.54 -16.46
N SER A 180 4.01 -13.85 -15.41
CA SER A 180 3.84 -12.39 -15.42
C SER A 180 5.20 -11.69 -15.49
N ILE A 181 5.19 -10.45 -16.01
CA ILE A 181 6.38 -9.59 -16.09
C ILE A 181 6.57 -8.89 -14.75
N CYS A 182 7.80 -8.89 -14.25
CA CYS A 182 8.20 -8.24 -13.01
C CYS A 182 8.15 -6.71 -13.16
N ILE A 183 7.35 -6.06 -12.32
CA ILE A 183 7.18 -4.60 -12.33
C ILE A 183 8.28 -3.91 -11.51
N GLU A 184 8.76 -4.56 -10.45
CA GLU A 184 9.71 -3.99 -9.50
C GLU A 184 10.83 -5.00 -9.19
N SER A 185 12.09 -4.59 -9.31
CA SER A 185 13.22 -5.45 -8.98
C SER A 185 13.34 -5.67 -7.47
N GLY A 186 13.61 -6.91 -7.05
CA GLY A 186 13.80 -7.21 -5.63
C GLY A 186 13.75 -8.69 -5.33
N GLN A 187 13.77 -9.02 -4.03
CA GLN A 187 13.60 -10.39 -3.56
C GLN A 187 12.12 -10.73 -3.45
N TYR A 188 11.71 -11.81 -4.10
CA TYR A 188 10.34 -12.33 -4.07
C TYR A 188 10.34 -13.72 -3.46
N PHE A 189 9.34 -14.03 -2.65
CA PHE A 189 9.10 -15.38 -2.14
C PHE A 189 7.81 -15.97 -2.71
N CYS A 190 7.77 -17.29 -2.83
CA CYS A 190 6.57 -18.00 -3.24
C CYS A 190 5.58 -18.05 -2.08
N LYS A 191 4.31 -17.68 -2.31
CA LYS A 191 3.25 -17.70 -1.28
C LYS A 191 3.11 -19.07 -0.62
N ASP A 192 3.20 -20.15 -1.39
CA ASP A 192 3.10 -21.52 -0.88
C ASP A 192 4.42 -22.05 -0.29
N HIS A 193 5.55 -21.42 -0.61
CA HIS A 193 6.89 -21.83 -0.19
C HIS A 193 7.72 -20.62 0.27
N PRO A 194 7.49 -20.09 1.48
CA PRO A 194 8.17 -18.86 1.96
C PRO A 194 9.70 -18.97 1.99
N ASN A 195 10.22 -20.18 2.14
CA ASN A 195 11.66 -20.46 2.12
C ASN A 195 12.29 -20.38 0.72
N ARG A 196 11.47 -20.35 -0.35
CA ARG A 196 11.93 -20.16 -1.73
C ARG A 196 11.88 -18.69 -2.08
N VAL A 197 13.03 -18.05 -1.94
CA VAL A 197 13.26 -16.67 -2.37
C VAL A 197 13.97 -16.67 -3.72
N ILE A 198 13.55 -15.79 -4.62
CA ILE A 198 14.22 -15.52 -5.89
C ILE A 198 14.50 -14.02 -5.98
N ASN A 199 15.60 -13.64 -6.61
CA ASN A 199 15.87 -12.24 -6.94
C ASN A 199 15.41 -11.98 -8.37
N MET A 200 14.53 -11.01 -8.55
CA MET A 200 13.93 -10.67 -9.83
C MET A 200 14.39 -9.30 -10.30
N MET A 201 14.71 -9.19 -11.59
CA MET A 201 14.92 -7.92 -12.26
C MET A 201 13.61 -7.42 -12.87
N GLN A 202 13.45 -6.11 -12.95
CA GLN A 202 12.34 -5.49 -13.68
C GLN A 202 12.31 -5.99 -15.13
N ASP A 203 11.11 -6.13 -15.69
CA ASP A 203 10.82 -6.62 -17.03
C ASP A 203 11.17 -8.10 -17.31
N LYS A 204 11.61 -8.87 -16.31
CA LYS A 204 11.79 -10.34 -16.42
C LYS A 204 10.53 -11.09 -16.03
N ARG A 205 10.30 -12.27 -16.61
CA ARG A 205 9.14 -13.10 -16.31
C ARG A 205 9.39 -13.96 -15.07
N PHE A 206 8.38 -14.07 -14.20
CA PHE A 206 8.47 -14.93 -13.03
C PHE A 206 8.53 -16.42 -13.41
N PRO A 207 9.50 -17.18 -12.86
CA PRO A 207 9.60 -18.60 -13.09
C PRO A 207 8.49 -19.39 -12.37
N PRO A 208 8.22 -20.64 -12.78
CA PRO A 208 7.45 -21.57 -11.96
C PRO A 208 8.22 -21.89 -10.67
N CYS A 209 7.49 -22.11 -9.56
CA CYS A 209 8.13 -22.53 -8.33
C CYS A 209 8.35 -24.05 -8.36
N GLN A 210 9.59 -24.49 -8.16
CA GLN A 210 9.97 -25.91 -8.08
C GLN A 210 9.88 -26.45 -6.63
N GLY A 211 8.80 -26.09 -5.92
CA GLY A 211 8.55 -26.57 -4.56
C GLY A 211 8.35 -28.09 -4.53
N GLU A 212 8.89 -28.75 -3.50
CA GLU A 212 8.78 -30.22 -3.28
C GLU A 212 9.17 -31.11 -4.49
N GLY A 213 10.00 -30.60 -5.41
CA GLY A 213 10.43 -31.33 -6.60
C GLY A 213 9.38 -31.41 -7.71
N LYS A 214 8.21 -30.76 -7.57
CA LYS A 214 7.20 -30.64 -8.62
C LYS A 214 6.94 -29.17 -8.93
N GLY A 215 7.21 -28.77 -10.17
CA GLY A 215 6.94 -27.40 -10.62
C GLY A 215 5.44 -27.09 -10.54
N HIS A 216 5.07 -25.98 -9.88
CA HIS A 216 3.71 -25.46 -9.86
C HIS A 216 3.69 -23.97 -10.22
N SER A 217 2.52 -23.48 -10.62
CA SER A 217 2.27 -22.05 -10.79
C SER A 217 2.20 -21.39 -9.42
N ALA A 218 3.06 -20.40 -9.19
CA ALA A 218 3.18 -19.72 -7.91
C ALA A 218 2.67 -18.29 -7.99
N LEU A 219 2.28 -17.77 -6.82
CA LEU A 219 2.14 -16.35 -6.56
C LEU A 219 3.41 -15.86 -5.86
N TRP A 220 4.12 -14.94 -6.50
CA TRP A 220 5.35 -14.35 -6.01
C TRP A 220 5.05 -13.03 -5.30
N VAL A 221 5.55 -12.90 -4.08
CA VAL A 221 5.33 -11.74 -3.22
C VAL A 221 6.65 -11.02 -2.98
N LEU A 222 6.69 -9.71 -3.26
CA LEU A 222 7.87 -8.87 -3.00
C LEU A 222 8.12 -8.78 -1.50
N GLN A 223 9.32 -9.15 -1.08
CA GLN A 223 9.81 -8.95 0.27
C GLN A 223 10.27 -7.50 0.42
N LYS A 224 9.44 -6.68 1.07
CA LYS A 224 9.82 -5.31 1.44
C LYS A 224 10.78 -5.38 2.62
N GLU A 225 12.01 -4.91 2.44
CA GLU A 225 12.96 -4.65 3.52
C GLU A 225 12.55 -3.41 4.33
#